data_AF-A0A957KLX3-F1
#
_entry.id   AF-A0A957KLX3-F1
#
_cell.length_a   1.000
_cell.length_b   1.000
_cell.length_c   1.000
_cell.angle_alpha   90.00
_cell.angle_beta   90.00
_cell.angle_gamma   90.00
#
_symmetry.space_group_name_H-M   'P 1'
#
loop_
_entity.id
_entity.type
_entity.pdbx_description
1 polymer ?
#
loop_
_entity_poly.entity_id
_entity_poly.type
_entity_poly.pdbx_seq_one_letter_code
_entity_poly.pdbx_strand_id
1 'polypeptide(L)'
;MSDLHHERFDLSRFVLDFLEQQGGIVSPPDFGIYEVLMPEDVAAALGVADFAHLRFDAEPAAGVPDAALSLSVNHPVVDKIAARVAQQPTNAAGFINHVRLDKRGLADLARKQFSLSNARIDFVPKTQERNELHHYLQFNFKATILSEEKQEDAVSVMMDVQAGHAVTARAHLDLLALVEPEARFDGFPLAAPRWSDGSEPLAPALLRDLLTRAEAAARASLTPQLTALAARMAHHLALDLARIEAYYNELAADLHKRQGRTDPADTARRQEFDDKLAMLEAERGTKTDDVRGRYGLRVELELINTLLITQPKVTIPVSISNRTTTLQRTVVWDPLMHRLEALVCDVCGQPGDGLQLCSGGHLAHDHCLAPQCVDCKRVYCQRCADQVKTCVVCNRPVCRHSLIPCSTCGRGVCREHQGLCHAADGQPAVLTAPSPVVTPAKPLAKSPDKPQPASPARNQPNAPAPKPPSTKSPPAKPLPARAAPVAIGVRIDVQIYEDRPVVAAFVMRSTKRVLATRVIELTPQGIGVSCNCEKSPCLADGYVYRPAPSSTIDKQVSDMLLRLQKEYLVPGKKVHYFYIRGESDVREASTFALPALWRDPARLAEAVRAFERL
;
A
#
# COMPACT_ATOMS: atom_id res chain seq x y z
N MET A 1 -4.97 -12.81 -4.71
CA MET A 1 -5.62 -11.54 -4.32
C MET A 1 -4.78 -10.41 -4.86
N SER A 2 -4.89 -10.27 -6.18
CA SER A 2 -3.98 -9.56 -7.06
C SER A 2 -4.88 -8.82 -8.03
N ASP A 3 -5.48 -7.73 -7.54
CA ASP A 3 -6.16 -6.74 -8.35
C ASP A 3 -5.43 -5.42 -8.14
N LEU A 4 -4.15 -5.40 -8.52
CA LEU A 4 -3.59 -4.19 -9.14
C LEU A 4 -4.31 -4.10 -10.48
N HIS A 5 -5.48 -3.47 -10.47
CA HIS A 5 -6.13 -3.07 -11.71
C HIS A 5 -5.09 -2.26 -12.49
N HIS A 6 -4.57 -2.85 -13.57
CA HIS A 6 -4.10 -2.05 -14.69
C HIS A 6 -5.27 -1.13 -15.03
N GLU A 7 -5.19 0.14 -14.64
CA GLU A 7 -6.02 1.16 -15.27
C GLU A 7 -5.68 1.07 -16.76
N ARG A 8 -6.62 0.50 -17.51
CA ARG A 8 -6.48 0.35 -18.94
C ARG A 8 -6.39 1.77 -19.49
N PHE A 9 -5.30 2.10 -20.18
CA PHE A 9 -5.07 3.43 -20.74
C PHE A 9 -6.32 3.92 -21.47
N ASP A 10 -6.88 5.03 -21.00
CA ASP A 10 -8.04 5.68 -21.59
C ASP A 10 -7.55 6.78 -22.53
N LEU A 11 -7.54 6.46 -23.82
CA LEU A 11 -7.10 7.37 -24.88
C LEU A 11 -7.94 8.66 -24.91
N SER A 12 -9.26 8.55 -24.66
CA SER A 12 -10.16 9.69 -24.71
C SER A 12 -9.79 10.70 -23.64
N ARG A 13 -9.66 10.21 -22.40
CA ARG A 13 -9.24 11.04 -21.27
C ARG A 13 -7.85 11.65 -21.51
N PHE A 14 -6.88 10.86 -21.96
CA PHE A 14 -5.52 11.37 -22.22
C PHE A 14 -5.50 12.54 -23.21
N VAL A 15 -6.21 12.43 -24.32
CA VAL A 15 -6.23 13.47 -25.35
C VAL A 15 -7.02 14.70 -24.88
N LEU A 16 -8.19 14.51 -24.26
CA LEU A 16 -9.04 15.62 -23.84
C LEU A 16 -8.41 16.41 -22.68
N ASP A 17 -7.87 15.72 -21.66
CA ASP A 17 -7.18 16.36 -20.53
C ASP A 17 -5.99 17.19 -21.04
N PHE A 18 -5.23 16.68 -22.02
CA PHE A 18 -4.13 17.44 -22.63
C PHE A 18 -4.64 18.72 -23.32
N LEU A 19 -5.71 18.62 -24.11
CA LEU A 19 -6.25 19.78 -24.84
C LEU A 19 -6.76 20.84 -23.88
N GLU A 20 -7.51 20.46 -22.84
CA GLU A 20 -7.97 21.38 -21.79
C GLU A 20 -6.79 22.02 -21.05
N GLN A 21 -5.75 21.26 -20.71
CA GLN A 21 -4.55 21.79 -20.06
C GLN A 21 -3.81 22.81 -20.93
N GLN A 22 -3.83 22.65 -22.25
CA GLN A 22 -3.28 23.64 -23.19
C GLN A 22 -4.22 24.83 -23.45
N GLY A 23 -5.32 24.97 -22.71
CA GLY A 23 -6.28 26.07 -22.86
C GLY A 23 -7.36 25.81 -23.92
N GLY A 24 -7.49 24.58 -24.39
CA GLY A 24 -8.59 24.15 -25.24
C GLY A 24 -9.91 24.05 -24.49
N ILE A 25 -11.02 24.20 -25.21
CA ILE A 25 -12.37 24.04 -24.70
C ILE A 25 -12.95 22.78 -25.34
N VAL A 26 -13.36 21.83 -24.50
CA VAL A 26 -13.96 20.57 -24.91
C VAL A 26 -15.45 20.58 -24.56
N SER A 27 -16.31 20.34 -25.55
CA SER A 27 -17.73 20.13 -25.33
C SER A 27 -18.00 18.67 -24.90
N PRO A 28 -19.03 18.42 -24.06
CA PRO A 28 -19.50 17.07 -23.79
C PRO A 28 -19.82 16.32 -25.09
N PRO A 29 -19.60 15.00 -25.16
CA PRO A 29 -19.75 14.26 -26.40
C PRO A 29 -21.21 14.18 -26.83
N ASP A 30 -21.48 14.47 -28.10
CA ASP A 30 -22.76 14.17 -28.76
C ASP A 30 -22.56 13.02 -29.75
N PHE A 31 -23.35 11.95 -29.63
CA PHE A 31 -23.18 10.70 -30.39
C PHE A 31 -21.74 10.13 -30.41
N GLY A 32 -20.96 10.34 -29.34
CA GLY A 32 -19.56 9.87 -29.23
C GLY A 32 -18.53 10.76 -29.93
N ILE A 33 -18.93 11.95 -30.37
CA ILE A 33 -18.08 12.97 -30.99
C ILE A 33 -17.84 14.09 -29.99
N TYR A 34 -16.59 14.44 -29.77
CA TYR A 34 -16.19 15.58 -28.97
C TYR A 34 -15.89 16.77 -29.89
N GLU A 35 -16.52 17.91 -29.62
CA GLU A 35 -16.14 19.18 -30.26
C GLU A 35 -15.05 19.82 -29.43
N VAL A 36 -13.94 20.17 -30.07
CA VAL A 36 -12.80 20.80 -29.40
C VAL A 36 -12.41 22.07 -30.14
N LEU A 37 -12.38 23.17 -29.42
CA LEU A 37 -11.76 24.42 -29.84
C LEU A 37 -10.42 24.54 -29.13
N MET A 38 -9.32 24.66 -29.86
CA MET A 38 -7.97 24.73 -29.31
C MET A 38 -7.25 26.02 -29.75
N PRO A 39 -6.32 26.56 -28.93
CA PRO A 39 -5.50 27.69 -29.34
C PRO A 39 -4.72 27.42 -30.64
N GLU A 40 -4.50 28.46 -31.46
CA GLU A 40 -3.87 28.35 -32.78
C GLU A 40 -2.48 27.70 -32.73
N ASP A 41 -1.69 27.98 -31.69
CA ASP A 41 -0.37 27.41 -31.49
C ASP A 41 -0.42 25.90 -31.19
N VAL A 42 -1.44 25.45 -30.46
CA VAL A 42 -1.69 24.03 -30.18
C VAL A 42 -2.16 23.32 -31.44
N ALA A 43 -3.11 23.91 -32.18
CA ALA A 43 -3.61 23.38 -33.45
C ALA A 43 -2.49 23.20 -34.47
N ALA A 44 -1.66 24.24 -34.66
CA ALA A 44 -0.51 24.22 -35.56
C ALA A 44 0.51 23.14 -35.16
N ALA A 45 0.80 23.01 -33.86
CA ALA A 45 1.73 21.99 -33.36
C ALA A 45 1.22 20.56 -33.61
N LEU A 46 -0.08 20.32 -33.44
CA LEU A 46 -0.71 19.03 -33.70
C LEU A 46 -0.94 18.79 -35.21
N GLY A 47 -0.95 19.83 -36.02
CA GLY A 47 -1.23 19.77 -37.45
C GLY A 47 -2.70 19.47 -37.73
N VAL A 48 -3.59 20.03 -36.92
CA VAL A 48 -5.06 19.94 -37.06
C VAL A 48 -5.65 21.35 -37.10
N ALA A 49 -6.92 21.46 -37.45
CA ALA A 49 -7.65 22.73 -37.36
C ALA A 49 -7.84 23.14 -35.88
N ASP A 50 -7.91 24.44 -35.64
CA ASP A 50 -8.24 25.07 -34.35
C ASP A 50 -9.61 24.63 -33.82
N PHE A 51 -10.56 24.37 -34.72
CA PHE A 51 -11.81 23.68 -34.42
C PHE A 51 -11.81 22.26 -35.01
N ALA A 52 -11.95 21.25 -34.15
CA ALA A 52 -11.91 19.84 -34.55
C ALA A 52 -13.02 19.01 -33.88
N HIS A 53 -13.54 18.04 -34.63
CA HIS A 53 -14.42 16.99 -34.10
C HIS A 53 -13.58 15.73 -33.88
N LEU A 54 -13.53 15.21 -32.65
CA LEU A 54 -12.73 14.04 -32.27
C LEU A 54 -13.62 12.84 -31.95
N ARG A 55 -13.19 11.64 -32.36
CA ARG A 55 -13.82 10.36 -32.01
C ARG A 55 -12.76 9.36 -31.57
N PHE A 56 -13.08 8.53 -30.58
CA PHE A 56 -12.17 7.51 -30.04
C PHE A 56 -12.61 6.06 -30.33
N ASP A 57 -13.81 5.88 -30.90
CA ASP A 57 -14.35 4.58 -31.29
C ASP A 57 -13.88 4.15 -32.69
N ALA A 58 -13.67 2.84 -32.85
CA ALA A 58 -13.14 2.22 -34.07
C ALA A 58 -14.17 2.07 -35.22
N GLU A 59 -15.47 2.05 -34.92
CA GLU A 59 -16.53 1.95 -35.93
C GLU A 59 -17.31 3.26 -36.07
N PRO A 60 -17.52 3.76 -37.30
CA PRO A 60 -18.39 4.92 -37.52
C PRO A 60 -19.85 4.54 -37.23
N ALA A 61 -20.46 5.23 -36.27
CA ALA A 61 -21.91 5.18 -36.08
C ALA A 61 -22.62 5.71 -37.35
N ALA A 62 -23.68 5.04 -37.78
CA ALA A 62 -24.45 5.44 -38.95
C ALA A 62 -25.06 6.84 -38.75
N GLY A 63 -24.74 7.79 -39.65
CA GLY A 63 -25.25 9.17 -39.62
C GLY A 63 -24.27 10.24 -39.12
N VAL A 64 -23.02 9.86 -38.82
CA VAL A 64 -21.96 10.78 -38.38
C VAL A 64 -21.29 11.47 -39.58
N PRO A 65 -21.04 12.80 -39.55
CA PRO A 65 -20.31 13.50 -40.60
C PRO A 65 -18.91 12.93 -40.84
N ASP A 66 -18.50 12.81 -42.10
CA ASP A 66 -17.19 12.31 -42.57
C ASP A 66 -15.98 13.18 -42.16
N ALA A 67 -16.23 14.26 -41.42
CA ALA A 67 -15.25 15.29 -41.03
C ALA A 67 -14.65 15.10 -39.61
N ALA A 68 -15.06 14.08 -38.86
CA ALA A 68 -14.55 13.82 -37.52
C ALA A 68 -13.24 12.99 -37.53
N LEU A 69 -12.23 13.46 -36.81
CA LEU A 69 -10.94 12.80 -36.68
C LEU A 69 -11.04 11.59 -35.74
N SER A 70 -10.86 10.40 -36.31
CA SER A 70 -10.86 9.15 -35.54
C SER A 70 -9.48 8.91 -34.92
N LEU A 71 -9.36 9.12 -33.62
CA LEU A 71 -8.14 8.93 -32.86
C LEU A 71 -8.03 7.50 -32.34
N SER A 72 -6.88 6.89 -32.58
CA SER A 72 -6.46 5.63 -31.99
C SER A 72 -5.07 5.81 -31.39
N VAL A 73 -4.59 4.84 -30.60
CA VAL A 73 -3.29 4.93 -29.92
C VAL A 73 -2.13 5.19 -30.90
N ASN A 74 -2.24 4.69 -32.14
CA ASN A 74 -1.21 4.83 -33.17
C ASN A 74 -1.47 6.00 -34.13
N HIS A 75 -2.37 6.93 -33.78
CA HIS A 75 -2.70 8.06 -34.65
C HIS A 75 -1.60 9.15 -34.54
N PRO A 76 -1.14 9.76 -35.65
CA PRO A 76 -0.04 10.74 -35.61
C PRO A 76 -0.26 11.94 -34.68
N VAL A 77 -1.52 12.37 -34.53
CA VAL A 77 -1.87 13.43 -33.55
C VAL A 77 -1.64 12.96 -32.11
N VAL A 78 -1.97 11.71 -31.80
CA VAL A 78 -1.73 11.12 -30.48
C VAL A 78 -0.22 10.97 -30.24
N ASP A 79 0.55 10.58 -31.24
CA ASP A 79 2.02 10.54 -31.15
C ASP A 79 2.62 11.92 -30.88
N LYS A 80 2.12 12.97 -31.55
CA LYS A 80 2.54 14.36 -31.31
C LYS A 80 2.17 14.84 -29.90
N ILE A 81 0.97 14.52 -29.43
CA ILE A 81 0.55 14.82 -28.05
C ILE A 81 1.48 14.11 -27.07
N ALA A 82 1.71 12.80 -27.23
CA ALA A 82 2.60 12.01 -26.39
C ALA A 82 4.04 12.55 -26.38
N ALA A 83 4.59 12.90 -27.54
CA ALA A 83 5.91 13.49 -27.66
C ALA A 83 6.01 14.84 -26.94
N ARG A 84 4.96 15.67 -26.99
CA ARG A 84 4.93 16.98 -26.34
C ARG A 84 4.80 16.85 -24.82
N VAL A 85 3.96 15.93 -24.34
CA VAL A 85 3.85 15.60 -22.91
C VAL A 85 5.19 15.06 -22.37
N ALA A 86 5.86 14.20 -23.13
CA ALA A 86 7.16 13.63 -22.74
C ALA A 86 8.30 14.66 -22.67
N GLN A 87 8.19 15.79 -23.36
CA GLN A 87 9.19 16.86 -23.33
C GLN A 87 9.06 17.80 -22.11
N GLN A 88 7.96 17.71 -21.36
CA GLN A 88 7.73 18.55 -20.20
C GLN A 88 8.16 17.81 -18.92
N PRO A 89 8.98 18.41 -18.04
CA PRO A 89 9.20 17.85 -16.71
C PRO A 89 7.87 17.90 -15.94
N THR A 90 7.19 16.75 -15.84
CA THR A 90 5.82 16.63 -15.32
C THR A 90 5.78 16.55 -13.79
N ASN A 91 6.52 17.45 -13.11
CA ASN A 91 6.36 17.59 -11.68
C ASN A 91 5.10 18.41 -11.40
N ALA A 92 4.18 17.86 -10.63
CA ALA A 92 2.93 18.50 -10.27
C ALA A 92 2.83 18.74 -8.77
N ALA A 93 2.01 19.71 -8.39
CA ALA A 93 1.60 19.94 -7.03
C ALA A 93 0.07 19.90 -6.95
N GLY A 94 -0.44 19.34 -5.86
CA GLY A 94 -1.86 19.25 -5.57
C GLY A 94 -2.14 19.43 -4.08
N PHE A 95 -3.38 19.75 -3.75
CA PHE A 95 -3.79 20.17 -2.42
C PHE A 95 -5.02 19.39 -1.96
N ILE A 96 -5.03 19.00 -0.70
CA ILE A 96 -6.21 18.47 -0.02
C ILE A 96 -6.78 19.58 0.86
N ASN A 97 -7.77 20.30 0.34
CA ASN A 97 -8.31 21.49 0.99
C ASN A 97 -9.40 21.17 2.02
N HIS A 98 -10.30 20.25 1.70
CA HIS A 98 -11.58 20.09 2.41
C HIS A 98 -11.53 19.11 3.59
N VAL A 99 -10.64 19.36 4.56
CA VAL A 99 -10.47 18.52 5.75
C VAL A 99 -10.84 19.23 7.05
N ARG A 100 -11.45 18.48 7.97
CA ARG A 100 -11.89 19.01 9.26
C ARG A 100 -10.78 18.94 10.32
N LEU A 101 -10.26 20.10 10.71
CA LEU A 101 -9.16 20.22 11.68
C LEU A 101 -9.63 20.29 13.15
N ASP A 102 -10.90 20.59 13.43
CA ASP A 102 -11.40 20.65 14.81
C ASP A 102 -11.79 19.25 15.31
N LYS A 103 -10.85 18.56 15.96
CA LYS A 103 -11.10 17.28 16.64
C LYS A 103 -10.84 17.40 18.14
N ARG A 104 -11.91 17.37 18.94
CA ARG A 104 -11.79 17.32 20.41
C ARG A 104 -11.40 15.91 20.87
N GLY A 105 -10.66 15.85 21.99
CA GLY A 105 -10.34 14.59 22.66
C GLY A 105 -9.26 13.77 21.96
N LEU A 106 -8.43 14.38 21.10
CA LEU A 106 -7.28 13.73 20.48
C LEU A 106 -6.34 13.11 21.51
N ALA A 107 -6.25 13.73 22.69
CA ALA A 107 -5.43 13.21 23.77
C ALA A 107 -5.87 11.83 24.26
N ASP A 108 -7.16 11.69 24.57
CA ASP A 108 -7.71 10.41 25.02
C ASP A 108 -7.75 9.38 23.88
N LEU A 109 -7.92 9.84 22.64
CA LEU A 109 -7.83 8.97 21.47
C LEU A 109 -6.43 8.36 21.35
N ALA A 110 -5.36 9.15 21.49
CA ALA A 110 -3.99 8.65 21.39
C ALA A 110 -3.67 7.61 22.48
N ARG A 111 -4.11 7.84 23.72
CA ARG A 111 -3.93 6.88 24.82
C ARG A 111 -4.63 5.55 24.54
N LYS A 112 -5.76 5.58 23.85
CA LYS A 112 -6.54 4.37 23.49
C LYS A 112 -5.95 3.66 22.27
N GLN A 113 -5.51 4.44 21.28
CA GLN A 113 -5.05 3.90 20.00
C GLN A 113 -3.63 3.30 20.10
N PHE A 114 -2.70 3.99 20.78
CA PHE A 114 -1.32 3.51 20.86
C PHE A 114 -1.13 2.57 22.04
N SER A 115 -0.88 1.29 21.73
CA SER A 115 -0.41 0.31 22.71
C SER A 115 1.11 0.15 22.58
N LEU A 116 1.82 0.50 23.65
CA LEU A 116 3.27 0.33 23.77
C LEU A 116 3.55 -0.76 24.80
N SER A 117 4.35 -1.76 24.44
CA SER A 117 4.48 -2.97 25.26
C SER A 117 5.16 -2.73 26.61
N ASN A 118 6.03 -1.71 26.70
CA ASN A 118 6.82 -1.42 27.90
C ASN A 118 6.81 0.07 28.30
N ALA A 119 5.95 0.90 27.71
CA ALA A 119 5.93 2.34 27.90
C ALA A 119 4.49 2.87 27.98
N ARG A 120 4.34 4.12 28.44
CA ARG A 120 3.07 4.86 28.48
C ARG A 120 3.21 6.15 27.70
N ILE A 121 2.11 6.57 27.09
CA ILE A 121 1.99 7.82 26.37
C ILE A 121 1.21 8.82 27.24
N ASP A 122 1.83 9.96 27.50
CA ASP A 122 1.28 11.04 28.29
C ASP A 122 1.34 12.35 27.50
N PHE A 123 0.40 13.25 27.77
CA PHE A 123 0.35 14.55 27.11
C PHE A 123 1.26 15.53 27.85
N VAL A 124 2.03 16.30 27.08
CA VAL A 124 2.85 17.35 27.67
C VAL A 124 1.93 18.48 28.16
N PRO A 125 1.93 18.82 29.46
CA PRO A 125 1.06 19.87 29.99
C PRO A 125 1.33 21.21 29.32
N LYS A 126 0.27 22.01 29.11
CA LYS A 126 0.33 23.38 28.53
C LYS A 126 0.74 23.45 27.06
N THR A 127 0.84 22.34 26.35
CA THR A 127 1.11 22.33 24.92
C THR A 127 -0.20 22.31 24.14
N GLN A 128 -0.30 23.17 23.13
CA GLN A 128 -1.48 23.29 22.28
C GLN A 128 -1.34 22.41 21.04
N GLU A 129 -2.48 21.94 20.56
CA GLU A 129 -2.63 21.33 19.24
C GLU A 129 -2.23 22.36 18.17
N ARG A 130 -1.53 21.93 17.12
CA ARG A 130 -1.07 22.80 16.04
C ARG A 130 -1.60 22.31 14.71
N ASN A 131 -2.05 23.24 13.88
CA ASN A 131 -2.33 22.94 12.48
C ASN A 131 -1.03 23.14 11.69
N GLU A 132 -0.59 22.11 10.99
CA GLU A 132 0.66 22.12 10.23
C GLU A 132 0.43 21.48 8.85
N LEU A 133 1.23 21.92 7.86
CA LEU A 133 1.18 21.38 6.51
C LEU A 133 2.05 20.13 6.40
N HIS A 134 1.41 19.01 6.10
CA HIS A 134 2.05 17.75 5.79
C HIS A 134 2.07 17.52 4.29
N HIS A 135 3.04 16.74 3.84
CA HIS A 135 3.31 16.52 2.44
C HIS A 135 3.39 15.03 2.15
N TYR A 136 2.81 14.64 1.02
CA TYR A 136 3.08 13.37 0.39
C TYR A 136 3.78 13.61 -0.93
N LEU A 137 4.72 12.73 -1.27
CA LEU A 137 5.41 12.78 -2.54
C LEU A 137 5.22 11.46 -3.25
N GLN A 138 4.49 11.49 -4.36
CA GLN A 138 4.38 10.34 -5.25
C GLN A 138 5.57 10.34 -6.20
N PHE A 139 6.28 9.22 -6.24
CA PHE A 139 7.30 8.93 -7.22
C PHE A 139 6.74 7.96 -8.25
N ASN A 140 6.79 8.33 -9.52
CA ASN A 140 6.37 7.47 -10.61
C ASN A 140 7.61 6.95 -11.35
N PHE A 141 7.81 5.64 -11.31
CA PHE A 141 8.95 4.98 -11.94
C PHE A 141 8.51 4.20 -13.18
N LYS A 142 9.34 4.22 -14.20
CA LYS A 142 9.36 3.19 -15.24
C LYS A 142 10.22 2.04 -14.73
N ALA A 143 9.61 0.88 -14.53
CA ALA A 143 10.30 -0.34 -14.20
C ALA A 143 10.58 -1.15 -15.47
N THR A 144 11.85 -1.29 -15.84
CA THR A 144 12.26 -2.15 -16.96
C THR A 144 12.79 -3.45 -16.39
N ILE A 145 12.06 -4.55 -16.60
CA ILE A 145 12.44 -5.90 -16.21
C ILE A 145 13.11 -6.56 -17.41
N LEU A 146 14.41 -6.81 -17.29
CA LEU A 146 15.25 -7.45 -18.29
C LEU A 146 15.45 -8.92 -17.93
N SER A 147 15.00 -9.78 -18.84
CA SER A 147 15.17 -11.23 -18.81
C SER A 147 15.49 -11.73 -20.23
N GLU A 148 15.03 -12.91 -20.62
CA GLU A 148 14.99 -13.29 -22.05
C GLU A 148 14.06 -12.35 -22.85
N GLU A 149 13.05 -11.82 -22.19
CA GLU A 149 12.17 -10.76 -22.71
C GLU A 149 12.36 -9.47 -21.90
N LYS A 150 12.22 -8.33 -22.59
CA LYS A 150 12.14 -7.02 -21.95
C LYS A 150 10.68 -6.70 -21.67
N GLN A 151 10.34 -6.55 -20.40
CA GLN A 151 9.03 -6.06 -19.96
C GLN A 151 9.19 -4.66 -19.35
N GLU A 152 8.25 -3.76 -19.66
CA GLU A 152 8.16 -2.43 -19.05
C GLU A 152 6.88 -2.32 -18.23
N ASP A 153 6.95 -1.68 -17.07
CA ASP A 153 5.82 -1.46 -16.17
C ASP A 153 5.91 -0.05 -15.54
N ALA A 154 4.79 0.49 -15.08
CA ALA A 154 4.72 1.75 -14.37
C ALA A 154 4.48 1.49 -12.88
N VAL A 155 5.37 1.99 -12.02
CA VAL A 155 5.31 1.78 -10.57
C VAL A 155 5.20 3.11 -9.86
N SER A 156 4.08 3.34 -9.18
CA SER A 156 3.85 4.53 -8.38
C SER A 156 4.03 4.23 -6.89
N VAL A 157 4.87 5.02 -6.22
CA VAL A 157 5.09 4.94 -4.78
C VAL A 157 4.75 6.27 -4.13
N MET A 158 3.72 6.28 -3.28
CA MET A 158 3.36 7.43 -2.46
C MET A 158 4.15 7.41 -1.15
N MET A 159 4.92 8.45 -0.87
CA MET A 159 5.70 8.59 0.35
C MET A 159 5.12 9.67 1.25
N ASP A 160 4.96 9.40 2.55
CA ASP A 160 4.74 10.46 3.54
C ASP A 160 6.07 11.14 3.85
N VAL A 161 6.19 12.43 3.53
CA VAL A 161 7.44 13.19 3.67
C VAL A 161 7.81 13.35 5.14
N GLN A 162 6.83 13.57 6.02
CA GLN A 162 7.06 13.79 7.45
C GLN A 162 7.30 12.48 8.21
N ALA A 163 6.68 11.38 7.80
CA ALA A 163 6.84 10.07 8.44
C ALA A 163 7.99 9.24 7.83
N GLY A 164 8.35 9.49 6.57
CA GLY A 164 9.48 8.85 5.88
C GLY A 164 9.25 7.42 5.44
N HIS A 165 8.00 7.02 5.25
CA HIS A 165 7.62 5.68 4.79
C HIS A 165 6.59 5.74 3.67
N ALA A 166 6.49 4.65 2.93
CA ALA A 166 5.50 4.50 1.86
C ALA A 166 4.08 4.37 2.44
N VAL A 167 3.11 5.00 1.81
CA VAL A 167 1.68 4.82 2.06
C VAL A 167 1.23 3.62 1.22
N THR A 168 0.80 2.55 1.88
CA THR A 168 0.41 1.29 1.21
C THR A 168 -1.08 1.00 1.29
N ALA A 169 -1.81 1.66 2.20
CA ALA A 169 -3.23 1.46 2.39
C ALA A 169 -4.01 2.00 1.18
N ARG A 170 -4.68 1.12 0.43
CA ARG A 170 -5.39 1.50 -0.80
C ARG A 170 -6.39 2.65 -0.60
N ALA A 171 -7.18 2.58 0.47
CA ALA A 171 -8.15 3.63 0.76
C ALA A 171 -7.50 5.01 1.02
N HIS A 172 -6.27 5.04 1.54
CA HIS A 172 -5.53 6.29 1.70
C HIS A 172 -5.03 6.81 0.35
N LEU A 173 -4.51 5.92 -0.50
CA LEU A 173 -4.07 6.27 -1.85
C LEU A 173 -5.21 6.81 -2.71
N ASP A 174 -6.39 6.18 -2.67
CA ASP A 174 -7.58 6.62 -3.41
C ASP A 174 -8.02 8.04 -2.98
N LEU A 175 -7.90 8.36 -1.69
CA LEU A 175 -8.21 9.69 -1.17
C LEU A 175 -7.14 10.73 -1.54
N LEU A 176 -5.86 10.36 -1.49
CA LEU A 176 -4.77 11.23 -1.92
C LEU A 176 -4.82 11.52 -3.42
N ALA A 177 -5.48 10.68 -4.24
CA ALA A 177 -5.67 10.96 -5.66
C ALA A 177 -6.68 12.11 -5.93
N LEU A 178 -7.48 12.52 -4.93
CA LEU A 178 -8.49 13.58 -5.05
C LEU A 178 -7.89 14.97 -4.78
N VAL A 179 -6.81 15.31 -5.47
CA VAL A 179 -6.13 16.60 -5.32
C VAL A 179 -6.80 17.73 -6.08
N GLU A 180 -6.74 18.94 -5.52
CA GLU A 180 -7.09 20.19 -6.19
C GLU A 180 -5.81 20.95 -6.62
N PRO A 181 -5.85 21.72 -7.73
CA PRO A 181 -4.68 22.44 -8.23
C PRO A 181 -4.32 23.68 -7.42
N GLU A 182 -5.26 24.22 -6.65
CA GLU A 182 -5.07 25.45 -5.87
C GLU A 182 -5.20 25.16 -4.36
N ALA A 183 -4.30 25.74 -3.57
CA ALA A 183 -4.37 25.69 -2.11
C ALA A 183 -5.48 26.62 -1.60
N ARG A 184 -6.27 26.16 -0.63
CA ARG A 184 -7.33 26.96 0.03
C ARG A 184 -7.14 27.13 1.53
N PHE A 185 -5.94 26.85 2.03
CA PHE A 185 -5.56 27.04 3.42
C PHE A 185 -4.49 28.13 3.54
N ASP A 186 -4.62 29.02 4.52
CA ASP A 186 -3.70 30.14 4.72
C ASP A 186 -2.96 30.07 6.06
N GLY A 187 -1.65 30.33 6.03
CA GLY A 187 -0.86 30.66 7.22
C GLY A 187 -0.45 29.49 8.13
N PHE A 188 -0.61 28.23 7.71
CA PHE A 188 -0.11 27.08 8.48
C PHE A 188 1.40 26.86 8.25
N PRO A 189 2.19 26.60 9.32
CA PRO A 189 3.60 26.27 9.19
C PRO A 189 3.79 24.87 8.57
N LEU A 190 4.95 24.65 7.92
CA LEU A 190 5.33 23.32 7.42
C LEU A 190 5.67 22.39 8.58
N ALA A 191 5.13 21.17 8.57
CA ALA A 191 5.46 20.16 9.55
C ALA A 191 6.88 19.62 9.33
N ALA A 192 7.67 19.56 10.41
CA ALA A 192 9.02 19.02 10.36
C ALA A 192 9.01 17.49 10.13
N PRO A 193 9.97 16.95 9.36
CA PRO A 193 10.15 15.50 9.23
C PRO A 193 10.55 14.86 10.56
N ARG A 194 9.90 13.74 10.90
CA ARG A 194 10.09 13.03 12.18
C ARG A 194 11.15 11.94 12.13
N TRP A 195 11.62 11.62 10.92
CA TRP A 195 12.60 10.56 10.67
C TRP A 195 13.99 11.10 10.30
N SER A 196 14.14 12.42 10.24
CA SER A 196 15.39 13.13 9.94
C SER A 196 15.56 14.28 10.93
N ASP A 197 16.70 14.31 11.62
CA ASP A 197 16.93 15.27 12.72
C ASP A 197 17.17 16.68 12.17
N GLY A 198 16.22 17.59 12.42
CA GLY A 198 16.37 19.02 12.14
C GLY A 198 16.37 19.41 10.66
N SER A 199 16.06 18.48 9.75
CA SER A 199 15.95 18.78 8.32
C SER A 199 14.71 19.62 8.04
N GLU A 200 14.85 20.63 7.18
CA GLU A 200 13.71 21.37 6.65
C GLU A 200 12.86 20.44 5.75
N PRO A 201 11.52 20.47 5.86
CA PRO A 201 10.66 19.75 4.94
C PRO A 201 10.95 20.18 3.49
N LEU A 202 10.97 19.21 2.56
CA LEU A 202 11.23 19.41 1.13
C LEU A 202 12.65 19.90 0.77
N ALA A 203 13.59 19.96 1.72
CA ALA A 203 14.99 20.23 1.40
C ALA A 203 15.55 19.17 0.42
N PRO A 204 16.41 19.55 -0.56
CA PRO A 204 16.92 18.61 -1.56
C PRO A 204 17.62 17.37 -0.97
N ALA A 205 18.30 17.51 0.18
CA ALA A 205 18.91 16.38 0.87
C ALA A 205 17.86 15.38 1.38
N LEU A 206 16.80 15.88 2.03
CA LEU A 206 15.70 15.06 2.53
C LEU A 206 14.96 14.35 1.38
N LEU A 207 14.75 15.05 0.25
CA LEU A 207 14.10 14.47 -0.93
C LEU A 207 14.93 13.35 -1.57
N ARG A 208 16.26 13.46 -1.59
CA ARG A 208 17.15 12.36 -2.04
C ARG A 208 17.05 11.15 -1.12
N ASP A 209 17.07 11.36 0.20
CA ASP A 209 16.90 10.27 1.16
C ASP A 209 15.52 9.61 1.04
N LEU A 210 14.48 10.42 0.76
CA LEU A 210 13.13 9.93 0.52
C LEU A 210 13.02 9.14 -0.79
N LEU A 211 13.73 9.57 -1.85
CA LEU A 211 13.82 8.84 -3.12
C LEU A 211 14.45 7.45 -2.91
N THR A 212 15.55 7.34 -2.17
CA THR A 212 16.15 6.03 -1.84
C THR A 212 15.17 5.11 -1.11
N ARG A 213 14.33 5.66 -0.24
CA ARG A 213 13.26 4.90 0.43
C ARG A 213 12.14 4.53 -0.53
N ALA A 214 11.79 5.41 -1.46
CA ALA A 214 10.79 5.15 -2.50
C ALA A 214 11.25 4.03 -3.45
N GLU A 215 12.53 4.00 -3.85
CA GLU A 215 13.12 2.91 -4.64
C GLU A 215 13.03 1.56 -3.91
N ALA A 216 13.32 1.54 -2.60
CA ALA A 216 13.18 0.34 -1.79
C ALA A 216 11.71 -0.14 -1.73
N ALA A 217 10.76 0.79 -1.63
CA ALA A 217 9.33 0.49 -1.65
C ALA A 217 8.85 0.02 -3.04
N ALA A 218 9.34 0.61 -4.13
CA ALA A 218 9.06 0.17 -5.50
C ALA A 218 9.58 -1.26 -5.75
N ARG A 219 10.79 -1.57 -5.27
CA ARG A 219 11.31 -2.94 -5.32
C ARG A 219 10.45 -3.91 -4.50
N ALA A 220 9.98 -3.50 -3.33
CA ALA A 220 9.10 -4.32 -2.50
C ALA A 220 7.75 -4.59 -3.20
N SER A 221 7.16 -3.60 -3.88
CA SER A 221 5.91 -3.79 -4.63
C SER A 221 6.06 -4.70 -5.84
N LEU A 222 7.22 -4.68 -6.51
CA LEU A 222 7.54 -5.58 -7.62
C LEU A 222 7.89 -7.00 -7.17
N THR A 223 8.32 -7.20 -5.91
CA THR A 223 8.85 -8.48 -5.42
C THR A 223 7.95 -9.70 -5.71
N PRO A 224 6.61 -9.66 -5.53
CA PRO A 224 5.76 -10.81 -5.86
C PRO A 224 5.83 -11.20 -7.35
N GLN A 225 5.80 -10.23 -8.26
CA GLN A 225 5.91 -10.44 -9.70
C GLN A 225 7.29 -10.97 -10.09
N LEU A 226 8.35 -10.36 -9.55
CA LEU A 226 9.73 -10.79 -9.82
C LEU A 226 10.00 -12.20 -9.28
N THR A 227 9.45 -12.55 -8.12
CA THR A 227 9.57 -13.90 -7.54
C THR A 227 8.87 -14.93 -8.42
N ALA A 228 7.65 -14.62 -8.90
CA ALA A 228 6.92 -15.51 -9.80
C ALA A 228 7.66 -15.69 -11.16
N LEU A 229 8.21 -14.60 -11.71
CA LEU A 229 8.99 -14.64 -12.94
C LEU A 229 10.28 -15.44 -12.75
N ALA A 230 11.03 -15.18 -11.67
CA ALA A 230 12.25 -15.89 -11.33
C ALA A 230 12.01 -17.39 -11.13
N ALA A 231 10.90 -17.79 -10.49
CA ALA A 231 10.54 -19.19 -10.34
C ALA A 231 10.29 -19.90 -11.68
N ARG A 232 9.60 -19.24 -12.62
CA ARG A 232 9.39 -19.77 -13.99
C ARG A 232 10.73 -19.89 -14.73
N MET A 233 11.54 -18.84 -14.70
CA MET A 233 12.85 -18.83 -15.37
C MET A 233 13.81 -19.88 -14.80
N ALA A 234 13.83 -20.09 -13.48
CA ALA A 234 14.67 -21.09 -12.83
C ALA A 234 14.34 -22.52 -13.32
N HIS A 235 13.06 -22.80 -13.59
CA HIS A 235 12.66 -24.07 -14.17
C HIS A 235 13.19 -24.26 -15.60
N HIS A 236 13.07 -23.24 -16.46
CA HIS A 236 13.60 -23.29 -17.83
C HIS A 236 15.13 -23.36 -17.86
N LEU A 237 15.81 -22.61 -17.01
CA LEU A 237 17.25 -22.67 -16.81
C LEU A 237 17.70 -24.10 -16.47
N ALA A 238 17.02 -24.77 -15.54
CA ALA A 238 17.36 -26.14 -15.15
C ALA A 238 17.23 -27.13 -16.31
N LEU A 239 16.18 -26.99 -17.14
CA LEU A 239 15.99 -27.83 -18.33
C LEU A 239 17.07 -27.59 -19.39
N ASP A 240 17.42 -26.33 -19.65
CA ASP A 240 18.45 -25.98 -20.63
C ASP A 240 19.85 -26.41 -20.18
N LEU A 241 20.18 -26.24 -18.90
CA LEU A 241 21.44 -26.74 -18.34
C LEU A 241 21.52 -28.27 -18.45
N ALA A 242 20.45 -28.99 -18.09
CA ALA A 242 20.42 -30.45 -18.21
C ALA A 242 20.61 -30.92 -19.67
N ARG A 243 20.02 -30.21 -20.64
CA ARG A 243 20.20 -30.50 -22.07
C ARG A 243 21.64 -30.28 -22.53
N ILE A 244 22.27 -29.20 -22.11
CA ILE A 244 23.66 -28.87 -22.44
C ILE A 244 24.61 -29.88 -21.80
N GLU A 245 24.42 -30.17 -20.53
CA GLU A 245 25.20 -31.18 -19.80
C GLU A 245 25.10 -32.55 -20.47
N ALA A 246 23.88 -33.00 -20.82
CA ALA A 246 23.69 -34.27 -21.51
C ALA A 246 24.45 -34.33 -22.84
N TYR A 247 24.34 -33.30 -23.67
CA TYR A 247 25.02 -33.22 -24.97
C TYR A 247 26.55 -33.31 -24.84
N TYR A 248 27.15 -32.48 -23.98
CA TYR A 248 28.61 -32.48 -23.82
C TYR A 248 29.11 -33.75 -23.12
N ASN A 249 28.32 -34.36 -22.22
CA ASN A 249 28.66 -35.64 -21.60
C ASN A 249 28.66 -36.79 -22.62
N GLU A 250 27.72 -36.83 -23.55
CA GLU A 250 27.71 -37.82 -24.65
C GLU A 250 28.95 -37.67 -25.54
N LEU A 251 29.32 -36.44 -25.88
CA LEU A 251 30.47 -36.15 -26.73
C LEU A 251 31.80 -36.50 -26.02
N ALA A 252 31.93 -36.20 -24.73
CA ALA A 252 33.07 -36.59 -23.92
C ALA A 252 33.18 -38.11 -23.78
N ALA A 253 32.05 -38.82 -23.59
CA ALA A 253 32.02 -40.27 -23.50
C ALA A 253 32.49 -40.94 -24.81
N ASP A 254 32.12 -40.39 -25.98
CA ASP A 254 32.61 -40.89 -27.27
C ASP A 254 34.13 -40.67 -27.44
N LEU A 255 34.65 -39.51 -27.03
CA LEU A 255 36.10 -39.23 -27.03
C LEU A 255 36.87 -40.19 -26.12
N HIS A 256 36.42 -40.39 -24.88
CA HIS A 256 37.02 -41.36 -23.96
C HIS A 256 36.99 -42.79 -24.51
N LYS A 257 35.89 -43.20 -25.15
CA LYS A 257 35.77 -44.53 -25.77
C LYS A 257 36.75 -44.71 -26.92
N ARG A 258 37.01 -43.68 -27.73
CA ARG A 258 38.02 -43.70 -28.80
C ARG A 258 39.44 -43.71 -28.24
N GLN A 259 39.71 -42.92 -27.20
CA GLN A 259 40.99 -42.90 -26.50
C GLN A 259 41.32 -44.27 -25.88
N GLY A 260 40.35 -44.93 -25.24
CA GLY A 260 40.52 -46.26 -24.64
C GLY A 260 40.81 -47.39 -25.65
N ARG A 261 40.49 -47.17 -26.94
CA ARG A 261 40.85 -48.08 -28.05
C ARG A 261 42.22 -47.78 -28.67
N THR A 262 42.88 -46.71 -28.23
CA THR A 262 44.20 -46.29 -28.72
C THR A 262 45.32 -46.98 -27.93
N ASP A 263 46.34 -47.45 -28.63
CA ASP A 263 47.50 -48.14 -28.05
C ASP A 263 48.11 -47.31 -26.90
N PRO A 264 48.37 -47.92 -25.73
CA PRO A 264 49.11 -47.29 -24.64
C PRO A 264 50.46 -46.67 -24.99
N ALA A 265 51.15 -47.21 -25.99
CA ALA A 265 52.44 -46.69 -26.45
C ALA A 265 52.30 -45.43 -27.33
N ASP A 266 51.13 -45.18 -27.92
CA ASP A 266 50.87 -44.01 -28.78
C ASP A 266 50.49 -42.78 -27.94
N THR A 267 51.49 -42.26 -27.23
CA THR A 267 51.38 -41.12 -26.30
C THR A 267 50.94 -39.84 -27.00
N ALA A 268 51.41 -39.59 -28.23
CA ALA A 268 51.04 -38.41 -29.01
C ALA A 268 49.53 -38.38 -29.31
N ARG A 269 48.96 -39.51 -29.74
CA ARG A 269 47.55 -39.61 -30.06
C ARG A 269 46.64 -39.54 -28.83
N ARG A 270 47.12 -40.03 -27.68
CA ARG A 270 46.42 -39.88 -26.40
C ARG A 270 46.39 -38.42 -25.94
N GLN A 271 47.51 -37.71 -26.07
CA GLN A 271 47.59 -36.28 -25.77
C GLN A 271 46.60 -35.47 -26.62
N GLU A 272 46.45 -35.77 -27.91
CA GLU A 272 45.45 -35.12 -28.76
C GLU A 272 43.99 -35.31 -28.27
N PHE A 273 43.67 -36.46 -27.66
CA PHE A 273 42.35 -36.69 -27.08
C PHE A 273 42.16 -35.91 -25.78
N ASP A 274 43.19 -35.84 -24.94
CA ASP A 274 43.17 -35.06 -23.70
C ASP A 274 43.01 -33.56 -23.98
N ASP A 275 43.73 -33.04 -24.98
CA ASP A 275 43.61 -31.65 -25.42
C ASP A 275 42.19 -31.35 -25.95
N LYS A 276 41.61 -32.27 -26.73
CA LYS A 276 40.21 -32.16 -27.21
C LYS A 276 39.19 -32.19 -26.08
N LEU A 277 39.40 -33.03 -25.07
CA LEU A 277 38.55 -33.07 -23.88
C LEU A 277 38.64 -31.75 -23.09
N ALA A 278 39.84 -31.22 -22.89
CA ALA A 278 40.04 -29.93 -22.22
C ALA A 278 39.36 -28.77 -22.97
N MET A 279 39.48 -28.73 -24.31
CA MET A 279 38.75 -27.75 -25.13
C MET A 279 37.23 -27.90 -24.99
N LEU A 280 36.74 -29.14 -25.00
CA LEU A 280 35.32 -29.43 -24.88
C LEU A 280 34.76 -28.99 -23.53
N GLU A 281 35.52 -29.17 -22.44
CA GLU A 281 35.12 -28.72 -21.10
C GLU A 281 35.09 -27.19 -20.99
N ALA A 282 36.05 -26.50 -21.59
CA ALA A 282 36.07 -25.04 -21.65
C ALA A 282 34.87 -24.48 -22.45
N GLU A 283 34.53 -25.13 -23.57
CA GLU A 283 33.36 -24.77 -24.37
C GLU A 283 32.06 -25.02 -23.61
N ARG A 284 31.94 -26.18 -22.93
CA ARG A 284 30.82 -26.48 -22.04
C ARG A 284 30.66 -25.41 -20.97
N GLY A 285 31.76 -25.03 -20.29
CA GLY A 285 31.76 -23.98 -19.27
C GLY A 285 31.22 -22.66 -19.83
N THR A 286 31.77 -22.20 -20.95
CA THR A 286 31.33 -21.00 -21.66
C THR A 286 29.85 -21.05 -22.00
N LYS A 287 29.36 -22.21 -22.47
CA LYS A 287 27.96 -22.37 -22.85
C LYS A 287 27.01 -22.40 -21.65
N THR A 288 27.42 -23.03 -20.55
CA THR A 288 26.64 -23.00 -19.31
C THR A 288 26.55 -21.59 -18.72
N ASP A 289 27.61 -20.80 -18.82
CA ASP A 289 27.64 -19.43 -18.32
C ASP A 289 26.83 -18.48 -19.21
N ASP A 290 26.88 -18.64 -20.55
CA ASP A 290 25.99 -17.95 -21.50
C ASP A 290 24.51 -18.18 -21.15
N VAL A 291 24.13 -19.43 -20.88
CA VAL A 291 22.76 -19.76 -20.50
C VAL A 291 22.40 -19.18 -19.12
N ARG A 292 23.26 -19.29 -18.11
CA ARG A 292 23.01 -18.65 -16.80
C ARG A 292 22.85 -17.13 -16.92
N GLY A 293 23.66 -16.49 -17.76
CA GLY A 293 23.57 -15.06 -18.04
C GLY A 293 22.23 -14.66 -18.67
N ARG A 294 21.74 -15.45 -19.63
CA ARG A 294 20.44 -15.22 -20.29
C ARG A 294 19.25 -15.25 -19.33
N TYR A 295 19.30 -16.14 -18.34
CA TYR A 295 18.24 -16.25 -17.32
C TYR A 295 18.45 -15.33 -16.11
N GLY A 296 19.44 -14.43 -16.15
CA GLY A 296 19.64 -13.40 -15.15
C GLY A 296 18.53 -12.36 -15.20
N LEU A 297 17.90 -12.10 -14.06
CA LEU A 297 16.84 -11.08 -13.95
C LEU A 297 17.45 -9.76 -13.46
N ARG A 298 17.29 -8.71 -14.26
CA ARG A 298 17.71 -7.35 -13.91
C ARG A 298 16.50 -6.42 -13.94
N VAL A 299 16.40 -5.54 -12.95
CA VAL A 299 15.34 -4.53 -12.88
C VAL A 299 16.00 -3.17 -12.84
N GLU A 300 15.58 -2.30 -13.75
CA GLU A 300 15.99 -0.91 -13.81
C GLU A 300 14.78 -0.04 -13.45
N LEU A 301 14.98 0.90 -12.53
CA LEU A 301 13.98 1.88 -12.16
C LEU A 301 14.45 3.25 -12.68
N GLU A 302 13.63 3.87 -13.51
CA GLU A 302 13.84 5.22 -14.02
C GLU A 302 12.73 6.11 -13.44
N LEU A 303 13.11 7.16 -12.71
CA LEU A 303 12.15 8.13 -12.19
C LEU A 303 11.62 8.98 -13.35
N ILE A 304 10.30 8.91 -13.59
CA ILE A 304 9.63 9.65 -14.66
C ILE A 304 9.26 11.05 -14.17
N ASN A 305 8.54 11.12 -13.05
CA ASN A 305 8.06 12.37 -12.47
C ASN A 305 7.67 12.24 -11.00
N THR A 306 7.28 13.37 -10.41
CA THR A 306 6.78 13.44 -9.04
C THR A 306 5.49 14.25 -8.91
N LEU A 307 4.61 13.85 -7.99
CA LEU A 307 3.45 14.64 -7.57
C LEU A 307 3.57 14.96 -6.07
N LEU A 308 3.68 16.24 -5.74
CA LEU A 308 3.66 16.74 -4.36
C LEU A 308 2.22 17.01 -3.94
N ILE A 309 1.77 16.40 -2.85
CA ILE A 309 0.44 16.60 -2.30
C ILE A 309 0.57 17.27 -0.94
N THR A 310 -0.08 18.41 -0.73
CA THR A 310 -0.07 19.12 0.54
C THR A 310 -1.41 18.97 1.24
N GLN A 311 -1.39 18.59 2.52
CA GLN A 311 -2.58 18.40 3.35
C GLN A 311 -2.36 19.05 4.73
N PRO A 312 -3.28 19.89 5.22
CA PRO A 312 -3.23 20.36 6.59
C PRO A 312 -3.65 19.24 7.56
N LYS A 313 -2.89 19.09 8.64
CA LYS A 313 -3.12 18.10 9.71
C LYS A 313 -2.99 18.74 11.09
N VAL A 314 -3.45 18.04 12.11
CA VAL A 314 -3.33 18.48 13.51
C VAL A 314 -2.23 17.68 14.20
N THR A 315 -1.26 18.37 14.79
CA THR A 315 -0.15 17.75 15.50
C THR A 315 -0.19 18.05 16.99
N ILE A 316 0.17 17.05 17.80
CA ILE A 316 0.17 17.15 19.26
C ILE A 316 1.44 16.51 19.83
N PRO A 317 2.23 17.25 20.61
CA PRO A 317 3.39 16.69 21.29
C PRO A 317 2.96 15.80 22.45
N VAL A 318 3.62 14.64 22.54
CA VAL A 318 3.41 13.62 23.56
C VAL A 318 4.73 13.18 24.16
N SER A 319 4.68 12.82 25.44
CA SER A 319 5.76 12.20 26.17
C SER A 319 5.53 10.70 26.24
N ILE A 320 6.46 9.91 25.71
CA ILE A 320 6.47 8.47 25.83
C ILE A 320 7.51 8.09 26.87
N SER A 321 7.09 7.44 27.95
CA SER A 321 7.98 7.13 29.07
C SER A 321 7.83 5.70 29.57
N ASN A 322 8.93 5.17 30.11
CA ASN A 322 8.94 3.98 30.94
C ASN A 322 9.70 4.27 32.24
N ARG A 323 10.03 3.23 33.02
CA ARG A 323 10.75 3.41 34.31
C ARG A 323 12.16 3.99 34.18
N THR A 324 12.79 3.92 33.00
CA THR A 324 14.20 4.27 32.82
C THR A 324 14.43 5.45 31.90
N THR A 325 13.50 5.72 30.99
CA THR A 325 13.71 6.64 29.87
C THR A 325 12.41 7.36 29.52
N THR A 326 12.53 8.62 29.12
CA THR A 326 11.42 9.43 28.59
C THR A 326 11.83 10.03 27.25
N LEU A 327 10.92 10.04 26.29
CA LEU A 327 11.10 10.49 24.92
C LEU A 327 9.95 11.39 24.51
N GLN A 328 10.24 12.50 23.84
CA GLN A 328 9.22 13.34 23.23
C GLN A 328 8.97 12.91 21.78
N ARG A 329 7.70 12.82 21.39
CA ARG A 329 7.24 12.52 20.04
C ARG A 329 6.06 13.42 19.67
N THR A 330 5.78 13.51 18.39
CA THR A 330 4.60 14.19 17.87
C THR A 330 3.63 13.15 17.34
N VAL A 331 2.40 13.17 17.85
CA VAL A 331 1.28 12.42 17.29
C VAL A 331 0.58 13.32 16.28
N VAL A 332 0.17 12.73 15.17
CA VAL A 332 -0.49 13.45 14.08
C VAL A 332 -1.89 12.87 13.89
N TRP A 333 -2.90 13.74 13.93
CA TRP A 333 -4.24 13.42 13.49
C TRP A 333 -4.35 13.69 12.00
N ASP A 334 -4.67 12.65 11.25
CA ASP A 334 -4.95 12.73 9.83
C ASP A 334 -6.46 12.94 9.64
N PRO A 335 -6.91 14.16 9.30
CA PRO A 335 -8.32 14.44 9.12
C PRO A 335 -8.90 13.85 7.82
N LEU A 336 -8.06 13.47 6.85
CA LEU A 336 -8.49 12.78 5.63
C LEU A 336 -8.84 11.32 5.94
N MET A 337 -8.05 10.69 6.82
CA MET A 337 -8.22 9.29 7.21
C MET A 337 -9.02 9.09 8.51
N HIS A 338 -9.40 10.16 9.18
CA HIS A 338 -10.07 10.16 10.49
C HIS A 338 -9.40 9.26 11.55
N ARG A 339 -8.08 9.28 11.60
CA ARG A 339 -7.29 8.47 12.55
C ARG A 339 -6.00 9.16 12.94
N LEU A 340 -5.42 8.75 14.06
CA LEU A 340 -4.04 9.12 14.36
C LEU A 340 -3.10 8.31 13.47
N GLU A 341 -2.08 8.95 12.93
CA GLU A 341 -1.00 8.28 12.23
C GLU A 341 -0.28 7.31 13.16
N ALA A 342 0.11 6.15 12.62
CA ALA A 342 0.86 5.17 13.38
C ALA A 342 2.23 5.75 13.81
N LEU A 343 2.66 5.40 15.02
CA LEU A 343 4.04 5.64 15.44
C LEU A 343 4.97 4.76 14.61
N VAL A 344 6.18 5.27 14.37
CA VAL A 344 7.18 4.63 13.50
C VAL A 344 8.32 4.08 14.35
N CYS A 345 8.82 2.91 13.96
CA CYS A 345 10.02 2.33 14.53
C CYS A 345 11.26 3.13 14.09
N ASP A 346 12.06 3.61 15.04
CA ASP A 346 13.28 4.36 14.74
C ASP A 346 14.34 3.48 14.05
N VAL A 347 14.27 2.15 14.16
CA VAL A 347 15.25 1.24 13.53
C VAL A 347 14.92 1.00 12.05
N CYS A 348 13.75 0.45 11.76
CA CYS A 348 13.37 0.07 10.39
C CYS A 348 12.61 1.16 9.62
N GLY A 349 12.18 2.23 10.30
CA GLY A 349 11.42 3.32 9.69
C GLY A 349 10.01 2.95 9.25
N GLN A 350 9.50 1.78 9.65
CA GLN A 350 8.14 1.34 9.32
C GLN A 350 7.16 1.65 10.46
N PRO A 351 5.89 1.97 10.15
CA PRO A 351 4.84 2.08 11.14
C PRO A 351 4.53 0.71 11.74
N GLY A 352 4.07 0.68 12.99
CA GLY A 352 3.54 -0.54 13.56
C GLY A 352 3.01 -0.41 14.99
N ASP A 353 2.27 -1.43 15.40
CA ASP A 353 1.69 -1.54 16.73
C ASP A 353 2.65 -2.25 17.70
N GLY A 354 2.44 -2.07 19.00
CA GLY A 354 3.21 -2.79 20.03
C GLY A 354 4.67 -2.35 20.14
N LEU A 355 5.03 -1.17 19.64
CA LEU A 355 6.39 -0.63 19.73
C LEU A 355 6.89 -0.60 21.19
N GLN A 356 8.18 -0.84 21.36
CA GLN A 356 8.86 -0.79 22.65
C GLN A 356 9.78 0.42 22.73
N LEU A 357 9.77 1.12 23.87
CA LEU A 357 10.74 2.15 24.18
C LEU A 357 12.03 1.50 24.69
N CYS A 358 13.09 1.60 23.90
CA CYS A 358 14.41 1.12 24.27
C CYS A 358 15.06 2.04 25.33
N SER A 359 16.02 1.51 26.07
CA SER A 359 16.70 2.27 27.15
C SER A 359 17.48 3.48 26.64
N GLY A 360 17.86 3.48 25.36
CA GLY A 360 18.50 4.60 24.67
C GLY A 360 17.53 5.66 24.13
N GLY A 361 16.22 5.54 24.37
CA GLY A 361 15.23 6.54 23.96
C GLY A 361 14.74 6.39 22.53
N HIS A 362 14.74 5.17 21.98
CA HIS A 362 14.21 4.88 20.65
C HIS A 362 12.97 3.97 20.72
N LEU A 363 12.00 4.19 19.85
CA LEU A 363 10.89 3.25 19.62
C LEU A 363 11.32 2.17 18.64
N ALA A 364 11.04 0.91 18.96
CA ALA A 364 11.41 -0.21 18.10
C ALA A 364 10.35 -1.32 18.09
N HIS A 365 10.16 -1.96 16.94
CA HIS A 365 9.44 -3.23 16.86
C HIS A 365 10.19 -4.33 17.62
N ASP A 366 9.47 -5.39 18.01
CA ASP A 366 10.05 -6.56 18.67
C ASP A 366 11.22 -7.18 17.88
N HIS A 367 11.09 -7.31 16.56
CA HIS A 367 12.14 -7.84 15.69
C HIS A 367 13.32 -6.85 15.45
N CYS A 368 13.15 -5.58 15.83
CA CYS A 368 14.18 -4.54 15.77
C CYS A 368 14.93 -4.37 17.10
N LEU A 369 14.61 -5.19 18.10
CA LEU A 369 15.31 -5.19 19.38
C LEU A 369 16.63 -5.97 19.30
N ALA A 370 17.62 -5.48 20.01
CA ALA A 370 18.82 -6.22 20.35
C ALA A 370 18.52 -7.19 21.52
N PRO A 371 19.36 -8.22 21.73
CA PRO A 371 19.20 -9.14 22.84
C PRO A 371 19.11 -8.43 24.20
N GLN A 372 18.13 -8.82 25.02
CA GLN A 372 17.85 -8.21 26.32
C GLN A 372 18.99 -8.48 27.30
N CYS A 373 19.38 -7.48 28.10
CA CYS A 373 20.39 -7.67 29.13
C CYS A 373 19.94 -8.70 30.18
N VAL A 374 20.78 -9.70 30.46
CA VAL A 374 20.43 -10.76 31.42
C VAL A 374 20.30 -10.28 32.86
N ASP A 375 21.07 -9.25 33.25
CA ASP A 375 21.14 -8.76 34.63
C ASP A 375 20.01 -7.77 34.95
N CYS A 376 19.85 -6.70 34.16
CA CYS A 376 18.88 -5.64 34.45
C CYS A 376 17.56 -5.74 33.66
N LYS A 377 17.44 -6.72 32.74
CA LYS A 377 16.28 -6.92 31.85
C LYS A 377 15.92 -5.71 30.99
N ARG A 378 16.81 -4.72 30.88
CA ARG A 378 16.64 -3.58 29.98
C ARG A 378 16.69 -4.03 28.52
N VAL A 379 15.81 -3.45 27.71
CA VAL A 379 15.74 -3.66 26.27
C VAL A 379 16.48 -2.53 25.53
N TYR A 380 17.14 -2.90 24.45
CA TYR A 380 17.89 -2.01 23.57
C TYR A 380 17.45 -2.29 22.13
N CYS A 381 17.43 -1.28 21.27
CA CYS A 381 17.17 -1.48 19.85
C CYS A 381 18.49 -1.76 19.10
N GLN A 382 18.43 -2.20 17.85
CA GLN A 382 19.62 -2.46 17.04
C GLN A 382 20.53 -1.23 16.86
N ARG A 383 19.98 0.00 16.87
CA ARG A 383 20.78 1.24 16.86
C ARG A 383 21.60 1.45 18.15
N CYS A 384 21.17 0.86 19.26
CA CYS A 384 21.87 0.90 20.54
C CYS A 384 22.57 -0.44 20.86
N ALA A 385 22.76 -1.31 19.85
CA ALA A 385 23.37 -2.62 20.06
C ALA A 385 24.80 -2.52 20.62
N ASP A 386 25.52 -1.43 20.33
CA ASP A 386 26.85 -1.15 20.86
C ASP A 386 26.89 -0.99 22.39
N GLN A 387 25.73 -0.67 23.01
CA GLN A 387 25.54 -0.59 24.45
C GLN A 387 25.32 -1.95 25.11
N VAL A 388 25.15 -3.01 24.32
CA VAL A 388 25.02 -4.39 24.79
C VAL A 388 26.28 -5.15 24.39
N LYS A 389 26.99 -5.68 25.38
CA LYS A 389 28.16 -6.54 25.20
C LYS A 389 27.81 -7.96 25.61
N THR A 390 28.72 -8.90 25.42
CA THR A 390 28.57 -10.27 25.89
C THR A 390 29.45 -10.52 27.11
N CYS A 391 28.94 -11.32 28.05
CA CYS A 391 29.74 -11.83 29.16
C CYS A 391 30.76 -12.83 28.62
N VAL A 392 32.05 -12.65 28.92
CA VAL A 392 33.11 -13.54 28.39
C VAL A 392 33.01 -14.99 28.90
N VAL A 393 32.27 -15.23 30.00
CA VAL A 393 32.13 -16.56 30.61
C VAL A 393 30.95 -17.34 30.02
N CYS A 394 29.79 -16.69 29.78
CA CYS A 394 28.58 -17.38 29.34
C CYS A 394 28.04 -16.92 27.97
N ASN A 395 28.71 -15.97 27.32
CA ASN A 395 28.31 -15.34 26.06
C ASN A 395 26.91 -14.71 26.05
N ARG A 396 26.24 -14.60 27.21
CA ARG A 396 24.93 -13.95 27.31
C ARG A 396 25.07 -12.40 27.26
N PRO A 397 24.07 -11.70 26.73
CA PRO A 397 24.08 -10.24 26.59
C PRO A 397 24.01 -9.49 27.93
N VAL A 398 24.88 -8.50 28.12
CA VAL A 398 24.98 -7.63 29.29
C VAL A 398 25.13 -6.18 28.82
N CYS A 399 24.27 -5.28 29.28
CA CYS A 399 24.38 -3.87 28.93
C CYS A 399 25.62 -3.23 29.60
N ARG A 400 26.16 -2.15 29.02
CA ARG A 400 27.31 -1.42 29.58
C ARG A 400 27.13 -1.01 31.04
N HIS A 401 25.89 -0.77 31.48
CA HIS A 401 25.59 -0.40 32.87
C HIS A 401 25.68 -1.58 33.86
N SER A 402 25.41 -2.80 33.39
CA SER A 402 25.48 -4.02 34.20
C SER A 402 26.78 -4.79 34.00
N LEU A 403 27.60 -4.39 33.02
CA LEU A 403 28.85 -5.04 32.69
C LEU A 403 29.89 -4.74 33.78
N ILE A 404 30.34 -5.78 34.47
CA ILE A 404 31.37 -5.66 35.49
C ILE A 404 32.72 -5.95 34.82
N PRO A 405 33.65 -4.97 34.71
CA PRO A 405 34.98 -5.23 34.19
C PRO A 405 35.78 -6.07 35.19
N CYS A 406 36.50 -7.08 34.68
CA CYS A 406 37.42 -7.85 35.49
C CYS A 406 38.62 -6.98 35.90
N SER A 407 38.97 -6.98 37.19
CA SER A 407 40.09 -6.20 37.75
C SER A 407 41.46 -6.57 37.17
N THR A 408 41.61 -7.77 36.61
CA THR A 408 42.89 -8.28 36.13
C THR A 408 43.10 -8.05 34.63
N CYS A 409 42.07 -8.26 33.78
CA CYS A 409 42.20 -8.18 32.32
C CYS A 409 41.25 -7.18 31.64
N GLY A 410 40.36 -6.52 32.39
CA GLY A 410 39.38 -5.58 31.85
C GLY A 410 38.22 -6.21 31.05
N ARG A 411 38.21 -7.53 30.82
CA ARG A 411 37.10 -8.21 30.13
C ARG A 411 35.82 -8.12 30.95
N GLY A 412 34.68 -7.94 30.27
CA GLY A 412 33.38 -7.77 30.92
C GLY A 412 32.70 -9.10 31.28
N VAL A 413 32.14 -9.18 32.49
CA VAL A 413 31.34 -10.30 32.99
C VAL A 413 29.97 -9.84 33.47
N CYS A 414 28.98 -10.74 33.44
CA CYS A 414 27.68 -10.53 34.09
C CYS A 414 27.81 -10.71 35.60
N ARG A 415 26.81 -10.25 36.36
CA ARG A 415 26.81 -10.33 37.83
C ARG A 415 27.00 -11.75 38.37
N GLU A 416 26.36 -12.74 37.74
CA GLU A 416 26.49 -14.16 38.12
C GLU A 416 27.91 -14.73 37.92
N HIS A 417 28.73 -14.13 37.06
CA HIS A 417 30.08 -14.62 36.75
C HIS A 417 31.19 -13.66 37.18
N GLN A 418 30.88 -12.77 38.14
CA GLN A 418 31.88 -11.93 38.77
C GLN A 418 32.96 -12.80 39.42
N GLY A 419 34.23 -12.57 39.06
CA GLY A 419 35.37 -13.37 39.55
C GLY A 419 35.69 -14.64 38.76
N LEU A 420 34.84 -15.06 37.81
CA LEU A 420 35.05 -16.28 37.02
C LEU A 420 35.79 -16.05 35.68
N CYS A 421 36.25 -14.82 35.45
CA CYS A 421 36.98 -14.46 34.23
C CYS A 421 38.39 -15.08 34.13
N HIS A 422 38.96 -15.54 35.24
CA HIS A 422 40.29 -16.16 35.32
C HIS A 422 40.30 -17.46 36.12
N ALA A 423 39.15 -18.14 36.23
CA ALA A 423 39.03 -19.33 37.07
C ALA A 423 39.81 -20.56 36.54
N ALA A 424 40.25 -20.55 35.27
CA ALA A 424 41.03 -21.62 34.66
C ALA A 424 42.36 -21.06 34.11
N ASP A 425 43.36 -20.91 34.98
CA ASP A 425 44.73 -20.51 34.62
C ASP A 425 44.82 -19.24 33.76
N GLY A 426 44.02 -18.23 34.10
CA GLY A 426 43.98 -16.97 33.37
C GLY A 426 42.96 -16.91 32.22
N GLN A 427 42.25 -18.00 31.93
CA GLN A 427 41.12 -18.03 30.99
C GLN A 427 39.75 -17.97 31.68
N PRO A 428 38.70 -17.51 30.98
CA PRO A 428 37.32 -17.52 31.48
C PRO A 428 36.90 -18.95 31.84
N ALA A 429 36.15 -19.10 32.93
CA ALA A 429 35.57 -20.40 33.30
C ALA A 429 34.77 -20.98 32.12
N VAL A 430 35.10 -22.19 31.69
CA VAL A 430 34.28 -22.92 30.72
C VAL A 430 33.09 -23.48 31.48
N LEU A 431 31.92 -22.87 31.29
CA LEU A 431 30.68 -23.43 31.80
C LEU A 431 30.35 -24.69 30.99
N THR A 432 30.67 -25.87 31.51
CA THR A 432 30.06 -27.11 31.01
C THR A 432 28.55 -26.97 31.17
N ALA A 433 27.83 -26.91 30.04
CA ALA A 433 26.37 -26.86 30.06
C ALA A 433 25.84 -28.01 30.94
N PRO A 434 24.85 -27.76 31.82
CA PRO A 434 24.17 -28.87 32.47
C PRO A 434 23.53 -29.72 31.38
N SER A 435 23.90 -30.99 31.30
CA SER A 435 23.14 -31.99 30.55
C SER A 435 21.66 -31.83 30.89
N PRO A 436 20.75 -31.91 29.92
CA PRO A 436 19.33 -31.82 30.21
C PRO A 436 19.00 -32.92 31.22
N VAL A 437 18.63 -32.52 32.44
CA VAL A 437 18.12 -33.43 33.44
C VAL A 437 16.83 -34.01 32.87
N VAL A 438 16.92 -35.25 32.39
CA VAL A 438 15.76 -36.08 32.10
C VAL A 438 15.04 -36.27 33.43
N THR A 439 14.01 -35.46 33.68
CA THR A 439 13.05 -35.73 34.73
C THR A 439 12.44 -37.10 34.48
N PRO A 440 12.49 -38.05 35.43
CA PRO A 440 11.77 -39.31 35.31
C PRO A 440 10.28 -38.99 35.22
N ALA A 441 9.62 -39.48 34.18
CA ALA A 441 8.19 -39.35 34.01
C ALA A 441 7.46 -39.91 35.24
N LYS A 442 6.60 -39.07 35.82
CA LYS A 442 5.66 -39.42 36.89
C LYS A 442 4.69 -40.50 36.35
N PRO A 443 4.40 -41.58 37.08
CA PRO A 443 3.46 -42.59 36.61
C PRO A 443 2.05 -41.99 36.59
N LEU A 444 1.42 -41.96 35.41
CA LEU A 444 0.01 -41.58 35.29
C LEU A 444 -0.85 -42.71 35.85
N ALA A 445 -1.69 -42.36 36.81
CA ALA A 445 -2.72 -43.22 37.37
C ALA A 445 -3.80 -43.53 36.31
N LYS A 446 -4.28 -44.77 36.36
CA LYS A 446 -5.38 -45.33 35.57
C LYS A 446 -6.67 -44.51 35.76
N SER A 447 -7.41 -44.33 34.67
CA SER A 447 -8.85 -44.08 34.70
C SER A 447 -9.55 -45.05 33.74
N PRO A 448 -10.81 -45.43 34.01
CA PRO A 448 -11.42 -46.66 33.50
C PRO A 448 -12.18 -46.49 32.17
N ASP A 449 -12.47 -47.65 31.60
CA ASP A 449 -13.09 -47.98 30.31
C ASP A 449 -14.26 -47.12 29.80
N LYS A 450 -14.27 -46.91 28.48
CA LYS A 450 -15.49 -47.00 27.66
C LYS A 450 -15.15 -47.43 26.21
N PRO A 451 -16.05 -48.19 25.53
CA PRO A 451 -15.69 -49.14 24.48
C PRO A 451 -15.67 -48.57 23.05
N GLN A 452 -14.83 -49.18 22.20
CA GLN A 452 -14.78 -49.01 20.75
C GLN A 452 -15.87 -49.82 20.04
N PRO A 453 -16.34 -49.38 18.85
CA PRO A 453 -16.86 -50.27 17.83
C PRO A 453 -15.85 -50.55 16.72
N ALA A 454 -15.99 -51.77 16.20
CA ALA A 454 -15.21 -52.55 15.25
C ALA A 454 -14.70 -51.87 13.96
N SER A 455 -13.52 -52.32 13.54
CA SER A 455 -12.99 -52.22 12.17
C SER A 455 -13.69 -53.17 11.19
N PRO A 456 -13.54 -52.96 9.88
CA PRO A 456 -13.48 -54.10 8.97
C PRO A 456 -12.24 -54.12 8.06
N ALA A 457 -11.64 -55.31 8.10
CA ALA A 457 -10.91 -56.10 7.11
C ALA A 457 -10.51 -55.51 5.73
N ARG A 458 -9.19 -55.58 5.55
CA ARG A 458 -8.37 -55.93 4.38
C ARG A 458 -9.06 -56.85 3.35
N ASN A 459 -8.94 -56.55 2.06
CA ASN A 459 -9.00 -57.55 0.99
C ASN A 459 -8.15 -57.18 -0.24
N GLN A 460 -7.61 -58.24 -0.84
CA GLN A 460 -6.63 -58.33 -1.94
C GLN A 460 -7.23 -58.13 -3.35
N PRO A 461 -6.41 -58.06 -4.42
CA PRO A 461 -6.79 -57.55 -5.74
C PRO A 461 -7.22 -58.66 -6.71
N ASN A 462 -8.06 -58.32 -7.70
CA ASN A 462 -8.31 -59.15 -8.88
C ASN A 462 -8.52 -58.32 -10.16
N ALA A 463 -8.18 -58.98 -11.28
CA ALA A 463 -7.92 -58.54 -12.64
C ALA A 463 -9.13 -57.99 -13.46
N PRO A 464 -8.93 -57.45 -14.69
CA PRO A 464 -9.86 -56.54 -15.36
C PRO A 464 -10.70 -57.15 -16.50
N ALA A 465 -11.90 -56.61 -16.74
CA ALA A 465 -12.68 -56.69 -17.99
C ALA A 465 -13.84 -55.65 -17.98
N PRO A 466 -14.61 -55.42 -19.06
CA PRO A 466 -14.29 -54.67 -20.27
C PRO A 466 -15.18 -53.39 -20.46
N LYS A 467 -14.82 -52.52 -21.42
CA LYS A 467 -15.46 -51.22 -21.72
C LYS A 467 -16.91 -51.34 -22.28
N PRO A 468 -17.82 -50.40 -21.97
CA PRO A 468 -19.04 -50.16 -22.73
C PRO A 468 -18.96 -48.93 -23.67
N PRO A 469 -19.92 -48.77 -24.61
CA PRO A 469 -19.73 -48.05 -25.86
C PRO A 469 -20.10 -46.56 -25.84
N SER A 470 -19.65 -45.85 -26.88
CA SER A 470 -19.81 -44.42 -27.13
C SER A 470 -21.27 -44.01 -27.32
N THR A 471 -21.65 -42.90 -26.67
CA THR A 471 -22.88 -42.16 -26.96
C THR A 471 -22.58 -40.68 -27.20
N LYS A 472 -23.29 -40.14 -28.19
CA LYS A 472 -23.08 -38.86 -28.88
C LYS A 472 -23.30 -37.66 -27.96
N SER A 473 -22.46 -36.63 -28.10
CA SER A 473 -22.56 -35.34 -27.41
C SER A 473 -23.77 -34.51 -27.90
N PRO A 474 -24.55 -33.87 -27.01
CA PRO A 474 -25.54 -32.85 -27.37
C PRO A 474 -24.88 -31.47 -27.62
N PRO A 475 -25.55 -30.55 -28.34
CA PRO A 475 -24.98 -29.25 -28.73
C PRO A 475 -24.87 -28.27 -27.56
N ALA A 476 -23.89 -27.36 -27.67
CA ALA A 476 -23.53 -26.37 -26.67
C ALA A 476 -24.67 -25.39 -26.34
N LYS A 477 -24.94 -25.20 -25.04
CA LYS A 477 -25.79 -24.13 -24.53
C LYS A 477 -25.06 -22.78 -24.61
N PRO A 478 -25.77 -21.67 -24.90
CA PRO A 478 -25.19 -20.33 -24.82
C PRO A 478 -24.83 -19.98 -23.38
N LEU A 479 -23.68 -19.32 -23.21
CA LEU A 479 -23.20 -18.83 -21.92
C LEU A 479 -24.22 -17.87 -21.27
N PRO A 480 -24.50 -17.99 -19.97
CA PRO A 480 -25.43 -17.09 -19.29
C PRO A 480 -24.84 -15.69 -19.16
N ALA A 481 -25.69 -14.68 -19.39
CA ALA A 481 -25.40 -13.28 -19.11
C ALA A 481 -24.92 -13.10 -17.66
N ARG A 482 -23.90 -12.27 -17.47
CA ARG A 482 -23.35 -11.88 -16.16
C ARG A 482 -24.48 -11.55 -15.17
N ALA A 483 -24.50 -12.25 -14.04
CA ALA A 483 -25.44 -11.99 -12.96
C ALA A 483 -25.28 -10.54 -12.46
N ALA A 484 -26.41 -9.84 -12.31
CA ALA A 484 -26.43 -8.51 -11.72
C ALA A 484 -25.81 -8.54 -10.30
N PRO A 485 -25.10 -7.48 -9.89
CA PRO A 485 -24.48 -7.42 -8.57
C PRO A 485 -25.54 -7.54 -7.47
N VAL A 486 -25.25 -8.35 -6.45
CA VAL A 486 -26.15 -8.60 -5.31
C VAL A 486 -26.25 -7.34 -4.46
N ALA A 487 -27.48 -6.87 -4.18
CA ALA A 487 -27.72 -5.70 -3.35
C ALA A 487 -27.10 -5.87 -1.95
N ILE A 488 -26.35 -4.87 -1.49
CA ILE A 488 -25.69 -4.87 -0.17
C ILE A 488 -26.68 -4.41 0.91
N GLY A 489 -27.49 -3.38 0.61
CA GLY A 489 -28.59 -2.90 1.45
C GLY A 489 -29.98 -3.26 0.90
N VAL A 490 -30.97 -3.40 1.78
CA VAL A 490 -32.37 -3.72 1.43
C VAL A 490 -33.21 -2.47 1.20
N ARG A 491 -33.01 -1.42 1.99
CA ARG A 491 -33.68 -0.11 1.85
C ARG A 491 -32.89 1.00 2.53
N ILE A 492 -33.22 2.25 2.24
CA ILE A 492 -32.72 3.44 2.94
C ILE A 492 -33.90 4.19 3.54
N ASP A 493 -33.86 4.42 4.85
CA ASP A 493 -34.83 5.26 5.54
C ASP A 493 -34.16 6.63 5.77
N VAL A 494 -34.68 7.69 5.16
CA VAL A 494 -34.14 9.06 5.22
C VAL A 494 -35.02 9.90 6.14
N GLN A 495 -34.46 10.35 7.25
CA GLN A 495 -35.10 11.24 8.21
C GLN A 495 -34.67 12.69 7.96
N ILE A 496 -35.63 13.58 7.76
CA ILE A 496 -35.44 14.99 7.47
C ILE A 496 -36.02 15.78 8.65
N TYR A 497 -35.18 16.49 9.39
CA TYR A 497 -35.61 17.23 10.56
C TYR A 497 -36.12 18.62 10.13
N GLU A 498 -37.35 18.98 10.47
CA GLU A 498 -37.96 20.26 10.08
C GLU A 498 -37.52 21.44 10.96
N ASP A 499 -37.05 21.16 12.17
CA ASP A 499 -36.64 22.14 13.20
C ASP A 499 -35.14 22.47 13.20
N ARG A 500 -34.33 21.66 12.52
CA ARG A 500 -32.87 21.85 12.40
C ARG A 500 -32.39 21.39 11.02
N PRO A 501 -31.31 21.98 10.48
CA PRO A 501 -30.90 21.68 9.12
C PRO A 501 -30.10 20.37 9.06
N VAL A 502 -30.76 19.24 9.34
CA VAL A 502 -30.17 17.90 9.44
C VAL A 502 -30.98 16.90 8.61
N VAL A 503 -30.29 16.08 7.83
CA VAL A 503 -30.83 14.91 7.13
C VAL A 503 -30.05 13.68 7.55
N ALA A 504 -30.71 12.67 8.10
CA ALA A 504 -30.10 11.41 8.53
C ALA A 504 -30.61 10.24 7.69
N ALA A 505 -29.72 9.59 6.94
CA ALA A 505 -30.03 8.43 6.13
C ALA A 505 -29.53 7.14 6.79
N PHE A 506 -30.42 6.17 6.93
CA PHE A 506 -30.17 4.87 7.54
C PHE A 506 -30.24 3.78 6.48
N VAL A 507 -29.10 3.18 6.13
CA VAL A 507 -29.05 2.03 5.22
C VAL A 507 -29.34 0.76 6.01
N MET A 508 -30.36 0.03 5.61
CA MET A 508 -30.86 -1.14 6.33
C MET A 508 -30.39 -2.43 5.65
N ARG A 509 -29.75 -3.35 6.39
CA ARG A 509 -29.47 -4.74 5.94
C ARG A 509 -30.73 -5.60 5.97
N SER A 510 -31.57 -5.33 6.95
CA SER A 510 -32.84 -5.97 7.23
C SER A 510 -33.72 -4.98 7.98
N THR A 511 -34.98 -5.30 8.24
CA THR A 511 -35.91 -4.41 8.96
C THR A 511 -35.43 -3.96 10.34
N LYS A 512 -34.47 -4.67 10.96
CA LYS A 512 -33.99 -4.37 12.32
C LYS A 512 -32.49 -4.08 12.41
N ARG A 513 -31.73 -4.14 11.31
CA ARG A 513 -30.28 -3.97 11.33
C ARG A 513 -29.83 -2.87 10.39
N VAL A 514 -29.24 -1.82 10.96
CA VAL A 514 -28.60 -0.72 10.24
C VAL A 514 -27.18 -1.16 9.83
N LEU A 515 -26.82 -0.92 8.56
CA LEU A 515 -25.46 -1.08 8.01
C LEU A 515 -24.65 0.21 8.08
N ALA A 516 -25.34 1.33 7.86
CA ALA A 516 -24.74 2.65 7.81
C ALA A 516 -25.76 3.69 8.27
N THR A 517 -25.30 4.65 9.06
CA THR A 517 -26.01 5.89 9.34
C THR A 517 -25.18 7.03 8.77
N ARG A 518 -25.75 7.83 7.87
CA ARG A 518 -25.12 9.03 7.31
C ARG A 518 -25.94 10.24 7.67
N VAL A 519 -25.33 11.19 8.38
CA VAL A 519 -25.94 12.46 8.78
C VAL A 519 -25.32 13.56 7.93
N ILE A 520 -26.17 14.33 7.27
CA ILE A 520 -25.84 15.49 6.44
C ILE A 520 -26.42 16.71 7.15
N GLU A 521 -25.56 17.63 7.57
CA GLU A 521 -25.95 18.78 8.39
C GLU A 521 -25.40 20.08 7.80
N LEU A 522 -26.25 21.09 7.65
CA LEU A 522 -25.80 22.44 7.32
C LEU A 522 -25.31 23.13 8.60
N THR A 523 -23.99 23.24 8.71
CA THR A 523 -23.31 23.92 9.83
C THR A 523 -22.89 25.33 9.41
N PRO A 524 -22.46 26.19 10.37
CA PRO A 524 -21.83 27.46 10.03
C PRO A 524 -20.57 27.34 9.18
N GLN A 525 -19.97 26.14 9.05
CA GLN A 525 -18.74 25.88 8.28
C GLN A 525 -19.02 25.28 6.89
N GLY A 526 -20.27 25.01 6.54
CA GLY A 526 -20.66 24.30 5.32
C GLY A 526 -21.54 23.09 5.60
N ILE A 527 -21.73 22.23 4.60
CA ILE A 527 -22.49 20.99 4.76
C ILE A 527 -21.56 19.89 5.27
N GLY A 528 -21.62 19.61 6.56
CA GLY A 528 -20.87 18.52 7.18
C GLY A 528 -21.57 17.18 6.94
N VAL A 529 -20.80 16.15 6.62
CA VAL A 529 -21.28 14.77 6.54
C VAL A 529 -20.58 13.97 7.64
N SER A 530 -21.34 13.27 8.45
CA SER A 530 -20.82 12.25 9.36
C SER A 530 -21.45 10.90 9.04
N CYS A 531 -20.66 9.83 9.05
CA CYS A 531 -21.10 8.51 8.68
C CYS A 531 -20.55 7.45 9.62
N ASN A 532 -21.46 6.75 10.31
CA ASN A 532 -21.15 5.56 11.07
C ASN A 532 -21.58 4.34 10.27
N CYS A 533 -20.64 3.70 9.57
CA CYS A 533 -20.90 2.51 8.77
C CYS A 533 -19.85 1.43 8.98
N GLU A 534 -20.12 0.23 8.47
CA GLU A 534 -19.18 -0.89 8.55
C GLU A 534 -17.92 -0.74 7.67
N LYS A 535 -17.85 0.29 6.82
CA LYS A 535 -16.70 0.54 5.96
C LYS A 535 -15.66 1.34 6.74
N SER A 536 -14.49 0.76 6.93
CA SER A 536 -13.35 1.42 7.57
C SER A 536 -12.16 1.43 6.62
N PRO A 537 -11.73 2.60 6.10
CA PRO A 537 -12.28 3.95 6.36
C PRO A 537 -13.57 4.23 5.57
N CYS A 538 -14.44 5.10 6.09
CA CYS A 538 -15.60 5.60 5.36
C CYS A 538 -15.21 6.87 4.59
N LEU A 539 -15.28 6.83 3.25
CA LEU A 539 -14.91 7.95 2.38
C LEU A 539 -15.81 9.19 2.49
N ALA A 540 -16.94 9.10 3.21
CA ALA A 540 -17.90 10.19 3.34
C ALA A 540 -17.98 10.74 4.77
N ASP A 541 -17.43 10.03 5.77
CA ASP A 541 -17.42 10.54 7.14
C ASP A 541 -16.47 11.73 7.22
N GLY A 542 -16.86 12.76 7.95
CA GLY A 542 -16.07 13.95 8.26
C GLY A 542 -15.80 14.95 7.12
N TYR A 543 -16.32 14.72 5.92
CA TYR A 543 -16.26 15.67 4.82
C TYR A 543 -17.13 16.90 5.06
N VAL A 544 -16.64 18.06 4.65
CA VAL A 544 -17.42 19.31 4.58
C VAL A 544 -17.52 19.73 3.12
N TYR A 545 -18.73 20.03 2.67
CA TYR A 545 -19.01 20.49 1.32
C TYR A 545 -19.43 21.95 1.31
N ARG A 546 -18.98 22.70 0.30
CA ARG A 546 -19.47 24.05 0.03
C ARG A 546 -20.99 24.02 -0.18
N PRO A 547 -21.80 24.77 0.58
CA PRO A 547 -23.23 24.84 0.34
C PRO A 547 -23.52 25.44 -1.03
N ALA A 548 -24.41 24.80 -1.80
CA ALA A 548 -24.94 25.35 -3.03
C ALA A 548 -25.91 26.51 -2.73
N PRO A 549 -26.18 27.40 -3.70
CA PRO A 549 -27.22 28.42 -3.59
C PRO A 549 -28.59 27.82 -3.22
N SER A 550 -29.46 28.66 -2.64
CA SER A 550 -30.80 28.23 -2.20
C SER A 550 -31.66 27.58 -3.29
N SER A 551 -31.41 27.90 -4.57
CA SER A 551 -32.09 27.31 -5.72
C SER A 551 -31.63 25.89 -6.06
N THR A 552 -30.45 25.47 -5.61
CA THR A 552 -29.83 24.17 -5.97
C THR A 552 -29.42 23.32 -4.77
N ILE A 553 -29.60 23.81 -3.55
CA ILE A 553 -29.27 23.08 -2.31
C ILE A 553 -30.03 21.74 -2.17
N ASP A 554 -31.29 21.69 -2.59
CA ASP A 554 -32.06 20.43 -2.63
C ASP A 554 -31.41 19.39 -3.54
N LYS A 555 -30.94 19.83 -4.73
CA LYS A 555 -30.25 18.95 -5.66
C LYS A 555 -28.93 18.45 -5.07
N GLN A 556 -28.17 19.32 -4.42
CA GLN A 556 -26.90 18.95 -3.79
C GLN A 556 -27.08 17.85 -2.73
N VAL A 557 -28.03 18.00 -1.81
CA VAL A 557 -28.27 16.99 -0.76
C VAL A 557 -28.89 15.72 -1.35
N SER A 558 -29.77 15.85 -2.35
CA SER A 558 -30.32 14.71 -3.09
C SER A 558 -29.21 13.90 -3.78
N ASP A 559 -28.25 14.55 -4.42
CA ASP A 559 -27.11 13.90 -5.07
C ASP A 559 -26.23 13.16 -4.04
N MET A 560 -26.07 13.69 -2.82
CA MET A 560 -25.37 13.00 -1.72
C MET A 560 -26.12 11.71 -1.29
N LEU A 561 -27.44 11.76 -1.19
CA LEU A 561 -28.28 10.58 -0.90
C LEU A 561 -28.22 9.56 -2.03
N LEU A 562 -28.21 10.03 -3.30
CA LEU A 562 -28.07 9.17 -4.47
C LEU A 562 -26.70 8.47 -4.49
N ARG A 563 -25.63 9.14 -4.07
CA ARG A 563 -24.31 8.52 -3.91
C ARG A 563 -24.35 7.42 -2.85
N LEU A 564 -24.95 7.67 -1.68
CA LEU A 564 -25.14 6.65 -0.64
C LEU A 564 -25.97 5.46 -1.17
N GLN A 565 -27.01 5.72 -1.95
CA GLN A 565 -27.84 4.70 -2.56
C GLN A 565 -27.03 3.80 -3.51
N LYS A 566 -26.26 4.40 -4.42
CA LYS A 566 -25.36 3.68 -5.35
C LYS A 566 -24.31 2.89 -4.58
N GLU A 567 -23.74 3.50 -3.54
CA GLU A 567 -22.70 2.92 -2.69
C GLU A 567 -23.13 1.60 -2.02
N TYR A 568 -24.41 1.44 -1.69
CA TYR A 568 -24.98 0.23 -1.08
C TYR A 568 -25.86 -0.59 -2.03
N LEU A 569 -25.87 -0.25 -3.31
CA LEU A 569 -26.65 -0.92 -4.36
C LEU A 569 -28.15 -1.03 -4.01
N VAL A 570 -28.71 0.00 -3.37
CA VAL A 570 -30.13 0.01 -2.98
C VAL A 570 -30.98 0.48 -4.17
N PRO A 571 -32.06 -0.23 -4.56
CA PRO A 571 -32.96 0.25 -5.61
C PRO A 571 -33.67 1.56 -5.22
N GLY A 572 -33.86 2.48 -6.17
CA GLY A 572 -34.44 3.80 -5.86
C GLY A 572 -35.86 3.75 -5.28
N LYS A 573 -36.64 2.72 -5.65
CA LYS A 573 -37.97 2.45 -5.10
C LYS A 573 -37.96 1.99 -3.63
N LYS A 574 -36.78 1.79 -3.04
CA LYS A 574 -36.55 1.36 -1.65
C LYS A 574 -35.90 2.47 -0.82
N VAL A 575 -36.13 3.73 -1.19
CA VAL A 575 -35.76 4.90 -0.40
C VAL A 575 -37.03 5.53 0.14
N HIS A 576 -37.14 5.64 1.46
CA HIS A 576 -38.31 6.20 2.16
C HIS A 576 -37.92 7.51 2.83
N TYR A 577 -38.77 8.53 2.75
CA TYR A 577 -38.51 9.85 3.35
C TYR A 577 -39.47 10.10 4.51
N PHE A 578 -38.93 10.45 5.66
CA PHE A 578 -39.66 10.76 6.89
C PHE A 578 -39.31 12.17 7.34
N TYR A 579 -40.31 13.04 7.44
CA TYR A 579 -40.17 14.39 7.96
C TYR A 579 -40.49 14.37 9.45
N ILE A 580 -39.56 14.86 10.26
CA ILE A 580 -39.64 14.82 11.73
C ILE A 580 -39.73 16.24 12.26
N ARG A 581 -40.73 16.51 13.10
CA ARG A 581 -40.90 17.79 13.79
C ARG A 581 -40.99 17.55 15.30
N GLY A 582 -39.96 17.98 16.05
CA GLY A 582 -39.86 17.68 17.49
C GLY A 582 -39.64 16.19 17.77
N GLU A 583 -40.07 15.72 18.95
CA GLU A 583 -39.75 14.35 19.42
C GLU A 583 -40.73 13.26 18.95
N SER A 584 -41.86 13.60 18.33
CA SER A 584 -42.94 12.61 18.10
C SER A 584 -43.73 12.76 16.80
N ASP A 585 -43.63 13.90 16.09
CA ASP A 585 -44.38 14.10 14.84
C ASP A 585 -43.53 13.61 13.67
N VAL A 586 -43.97 12.50 13.04
CA VAL A 586 -43.29 11.86 11.93
C VAL A 586 -44.25 11.69 10.76
N ARG A 587 -43.92 12.29 9.63
CA ARG A 587 -44.70 12.22 8.38
C ARG A 587 -43.89 11.56 7.28
N GLU A 588 -44.41 10.46 6.72
CA GLU A 588 -43.81 9.85 5.53
C GLU A 588 -44.19 10.62 4.25
N ALA A 589 -43.24 10.77 3.33
CA ALA A 589 -43.47 11.39 2.02
C ALA A 589 -42.86 10.56 0.89
N SER A 590 -43.45 10.68 -0.30
CA SER A 590 -42.97 10.02 -1.52
C SER A 590 -41.85 10.76 -2.25
N THR A 591 -41.61 12.03 -1.90
CA THR A 591 -40.62 12.90 -2.56
C THR A 591 -39.72 13.59 -1.54
N PHE A 592 -38.46 13.76 -1.94
CA PHE A 592 -37.45 14.47 -1.18
C PHE A 592 -37.60 15.98 -1.38
N ALA A 593 -37.63 16.73 -0.29
CA ALA A 593 -37.58 18.18 -0.27
C ALA A 593 -36.94 18.63 1.05
N LEU A 594 -36.04 19.61 0.99
CA LEU A 594 -35.45 20.17 2.20
C LEU A 594 -36.42 21.18 2.86
N PRO A 595 -36.44 21.24 4.21
CA PRO A 595 -37.14 22.29 4.95
C PRO A 595 -36.60 23.69 4.63
N ALA A 596 -37.41 24.72 4.84
CA ALA A 596 -37.06 26.12 4.54
C ALA A 596 -35.75 26.58 5.21
N LEU A 597 -35.41 26.04 6.38
CA LEU A 597 -34.16 26.32 7.11
C LEU A 597 -32.87 26.02 6.32
N TRP A 598 -32.94 25.13 5.34
CA TRP A 598 -31.82 24.83 4.43
C TRP A 598 -31.68 25.85 3.30
N ARG A 599 -32.75 26.60 3.00
CA ARG A 599 -32.80 27.58 1.89
C ARG A 599 -32.63 29.02 2.36
N ASP A 600 -32.38 29.24 3.65
CA ASP A 600 -32.13 30.56 4.21
C ASP A 600 -30.88 31.18 3.57
N PRO A 601 -31.02 32.26 2.76
CA PRO A 601 -29.90 32.86 2.06
C PRO A 601 -28.83 33.41 3.00
N ALA A 602 -29.21 33.93 4.17
CA ALA A 602 -28.26 34.51 5.12
C ALA A 602 -27.35 33.43 5.71
N ARG A 603 -27.96 32.32 6.15
CA ARG A 603 -27.24 31.14 6.68
C ARG A 603 -26.37 30.49 5.61
N LEU A 604 -26.89 30.30 4.39
CA LEU A 604 -26.11 29.73 3.30
C LEU A 604 -24.92 30.64 2.96
N ALA A 605 -25.10 31.95 2.89
CA ALA A 605 -24.02 32.89 2.63
C ALA A 605 -22.97 32.90 3.76
N GLU A 606 -23.39 32.79 5.02
CA GLU A 606 -22.48 32.63 6.16
C GLU A 606 -21.67 31.34 6.07
N ALA A 607 -22.35 30.22 5.83
CA ALA A 607 -21.72 28.91 5.68
C ALA A 607 -20.76 28.84 4.49
N VAL A 608 -21.10 29.48 3.36
CA VAL A 608 -20.20 29.63 2.21
C VAL A 608 -18.97 30.46 2.56
N ARG A 609 -19.13 31.64 3.19
CA ARG A 609 -17.99 32.48 3.59
C ARG A 609 -17.10 31.81 4.63
N ALA A 610 -17.67 31.02 5.53
CA ALA A 610 -16.89 30.27 6.50
C ALA A 610 -16.17 29.10 5.85
N PHE A 611 -16.85 28.36 4.96
CA PHE A 611 -16.24 27.31 4.15
C PHE A 611 -15.07 27.83 3.31
N GLU A 612 -15.19 29.02 2.73
CA GLU A 612 -14.12 29.67 1.95
C GLU A 612 -12.96 30.18 2.81
N ARG A 613 -13.07 30.13 4.15
CA ARG A 613 -11.98 30.47 5.09
C ARG A 613 -11.35 29.25 5.75
N LEU A 614 -11.88 28.05 5.49
CA LEU A 614 -11.33 26.76 5.93
C LEU A 614 -10.37 26.24 4.87
#